data_AF-A0A7I9ZY67-F1
#
_entry.id   AF-A0A7I9ZY67-F1
#
_cell.length_a   1.000
_cell.length_b   1.000
_cell.length_c   1.000
_cell.angle_alpha   90.00
_cell.angle_beta   90.00
_cell.angle_gamma   90.00
#
_symmetry.space_group_name_H-M   'P 1'
#
loop_
_entity.id
_entity.type
_entity.pdbx_description
1 polymer ?
#
loop_
_entity_poly.entity_id
_entity_poly.type
_entity_poly.pdbx_seq_one_letter_code
_entity_poly.pdbx_strand_id
1 'polypeptide(L)'
;MKKCKYIGVKEVMAQPMKAHEALQKGYKIGNSTPECNGFEVEYKDGYKSWCPAGVFIEAYKCADTFTDRLHIELSELTERLDKLSNFINSDMFKEISVGKQMLMKEQSVVMAEYCNLLKKRISLEEEQ
;
A
#
# COMPACT_ATOMS: atom_id res chain seq x y z
N MET A 1 -8.13 24.22 -17.71
CA MET A 1 -8.14 23.80 -16.28
C MET A 1 -6.79 23.16 -15.94
N LYS A 2 -6.23 23.42 -14.76
CA LYS A 2 -4.96 22.80 -14.30
C LYS A 2 -5.23 21.35 -13.85
N LYS A 3 -4.38 20.40 -14.26
CA LYS A 3 -4.41 19.02 -13.76
C LYS A 3 -3.73 18.98 -12.39
N CYS A 4 -4.44 18.50 -11.37
CA CYS A 4 -3.91 18.30 -10.03
C CYS A 4 -3.70 16.81 -9.76
N LYS A 5 -2.64 16.45 -9.03
CA LYS A 5 -2.41 15.09 -8.53
C LYS A 5 -3.01 14.98 -7.13
N TYR A 6 -3.77 13.92 -6.89
CA TYR A 6 -4.39 13.64 -5.60
C TYR A 6 -3.86 12.30 -5.09
N ILE A 7 -3.70 12.17 -3.78
CA ILE A 7 -3.27 10.95 -3.08
C ILE A 7 -4.33 10.65 -2.03
N GLY A 8 -4.76 9.39 -1.94
CA GLY A 8 -5.72 8.93 -0.95
C GLY A 8 -5.55 7.45 -0.67
N VAL A 9 -6.09 7.00 0.46
CA VAL A 9 -6.12 5.59 0.89
C VAL A 9 -7.58 5.12 0.83
N LYS A 10 -7.80 3.88 0.40
CA LYS A 10 -9.13 3.26 0.32
C LYS A 10 -9.08 1.86 0.92
N GLU A 11 -10.05 1.55 1.77
CA GLU A 11 -10.32 0.19 2.26
C GLU A 11 -11.50 -0.39 1.48
N VAL A 12 -11.42 -1.67 1.11
CA VAL A 12 -12.44 -2.39 0.33
C VAL A 12 -12.56 -3.81 0.85
N MET A 13 -13.73 -4.41 0.69
CA MET A 13 -13.90 -5.86 0.84
C MET A 13 -13.66 -6.51 -0.52
N ALA A 14 -13.00 -7.66 -0.54
CA ALA A 14 -12.76 -8.38 -1.78
C ALA A 14 -12.81 -9.89 -1.61
N GLN A 15 -13.30 -10.57 -2.63
CA GLN A 15 -13.26 -12.03 -2.73
C GLN A 15 -12.83 -12.48 -4.13
N PRO A 16 -12.07 -13.58 -4.28
CA PRO A 16 -11.68 -14.09 -5.58
C PRO A 16 -12.89 -14.35 -6.48
N MET A 17 -12.77 -13.98 -7.75
CA MET A 17 -13.81 -14.17 -8.76
C MET A 17 -13.19 -14.27 -10.16
N LYS A 18 -13.62 -15.24 -10.96
CA LYS A 18 -13.25 -15.35 -12.37
C LYS A 18 -13.97 -14.30 -13.21
N ALA A 19 -13.32 -13.84 -14.29
CA ALA A 19 -13.92 -12.85 -15.17
C ALA A 19 -15.23 -13.32 -15.82
N HIS A 20 -15.39 -14.61 -16.13
CA HIS A 20 -16.67 -15.13 -16.64
C HIS A 20 -17.82 -15.06 -15.62
N GLU A 21 -17.54 -15.27 -14.32
CA GLU A 21 -18.53 -15.10 -13.24
C GLU A 21 -18.90 -13.62 -13.10
N ALA A 22 -17.91 -12.72 -13.24
CA ALA A 22 -18.13 -11.29 -13.23
C ALA A 22 -19.06 -10.83 -14.36
N LEU A 23 -18.90 -11.40 -15.57
CA LEU A 23 -19.80 -11.15 -16.69
C LEU A 23 -21.24 -11.62 -16.40
N GLN A 24 -21.42 -12.78 -15.75
CA GLN A 24 -22.74 -13.28 -15.35
C GLN A 24 -23.43 -12.34 -14.35
N LYS A 25 -22.66 -11.67 -13.48
CA LYS A 25 -23.16 -10.63 -12.57
C LYS A 25 -23.34 -9.24 -13.22
N GLY A 26 -23.02 -9.09 -14.51
CA GLY A 26 -23.13 -7.83 -15.24
C GLY A 26 -21.98 -6.84 -14.99
N TYR A 27 -20.87 -7.29 -14.40
CA TYR A 27 -19.69 -6.44 -14.22
C TYR A 27 -18.90 -6.28 -15.52
N LYS A 28 -18.17 -5.16 -15.62
CA LYS A 28 -17.23 -4.91 -16.72
C LYS A 28 -15.88 -5.54 -16.39
N ILE A 29 -15.30 -6.28 -17.34
CA ILE A 29 -13.98 -6.91 -17.21
C ILE A 29 -12.87 -6.18 -17.99
N GLY A 30 -13.20 -5.09 -18.70
CA GLY A 30 -12.24 -4.30 -19.47
C GLY A 30 -11.58 -5.12 -20.58
N ASN A 31 -10.24 -5.13 -20.62
CA ASN A 31 -9.43 -5.86 -21.59
C ASN A 31 -9.09 -7.30 -21.16
N SER A 32 -9.62 -7.78 -20.03
CA SER A 32 -9.40 -9.16 -19.58
C SER A 32 -10.19 -10.17 -20.43
N THR A 33 -9.71 -11.41 -20.46
CA THR A 33 -10.46 -12.53 -21.04
C THR A 33 -11.30 -13.22 -19.96
N PRO A 34 -12.37 -13.96 -20.33
CA PRO A 34 -13.25 -14.63 -19.35
C PRO A 34 -12.52 -15.58 -18.36
N GLU A 35 -11.32 -16.05 -18.71
CA GLU A 35 -10.57 -17.01 -17.89
C GLU A 35 -9.60 -16.36 -16.91
N CYS A 36 -9.44 -15.04 -17.00
CA CYS A 36 -8.61 -14.27 -16.08
C CYS A 36 -9.12 -14.40 -14.64
N ASN A 37 -8.15 -14.52 -13.72
CA ASN A 37 -8.40 -14.38 -12.29
C ASN A 37 -8.61 -12.91 -11.95
N GLY A 38 -9.48 -12.66 -10.97
CA GLY A 38 -9.67 -11.35 -10.39
C GLY A 38 -10.37 -11.42 -9.05
N PHE A 39 -10.90 -10.28 -8.65
CA PHE A 39 -11.61 -10.10 -7.40
C PHE A 39 -12.91 -9.34 -7.64
N GLU A 40 -14.00 -9.81 -7.04
CA GLU A 40 -15.14 -8.93 -6.80
C GLU A 40 -14.78 -8.01 -5.65
N VAL A 41 -14.89 -6.71 -5.86
CA VAL A 41 -14.51 -5.65 -4.93
C VAL A 41 -15.76 -4.89 -4.53
N GLU A 42 -16.00 -4.78 -3.23
CA GLU A 42 -17.09 -4.03 -2.62
C GLU A 42 -16.54 -2.80 -1.88
N TYR A 43 -17.08 -1.64 -2.23
CA TYR A 43 -16.70 -0.35 -1.67
C TYR A 43 -17.60 0.02 -0.48
N LYS A 44 -17.18 1.03 0.28
CA LYS A 44 -17.88 1.48 1.50
C LYS A 44 -19.34 1.89 1.28
N ASP A 45 -19.67 2.38 0.08
CA ASP A 45 -21.03 2.76 -0.31
C ASP A 45 -21.87 1.58 -0.82
N GLY A 46 -21.34 0.35 -0.76
CA GLY A 46 -21.99 -0.86 -1.26
C GLY A 46 -21.86 -1.04 -2.77
N TYR A 47 -21.20 -0.13 -3.49
CA TYR A 47 -20.90 -0.33 -4.91
C TYR A 47 -20.00 -1.56 -5.08
N LYS A 48 -20.27 -2.36 -6.12
CA LYS A 48 -19.49 -3.57 -6.44
C LYS A 48 -18.95 -3.51 -7.85
N SER A 49 -17.73 -4.02 -8.02
CA SER A 49 -17.08 -4.14 -9.34
C SER A 49 -16.18 -5.37 -9.38
N TRP A 50 -15.66 -5.69 -10.56
CA TRP A 50 -14.63 -6.70 -10.72
C TRP A 50 -13.30 -6.05 -11.09
N CYS A 51 -12.22 -6.52 -10.47
CA CYS A 51 -10.85 -6.05 -10.70
C CYS A 51 -9.95 -7.22 -11.12
N PRO A 52 -9.13 -7.08 -12.19
CA PRO A 52 -8.13 -8.08 -12.54
C PRO A 52 -7.17 -8.36 -11.39
N ALA A 53 -6.76 -9.62 -11.19
CA ALA A 53 -5.98 -10.02 -10.02
C ALA A 53 -4.67 -9.24 -9.88
N GLY A 54 -3.93 -9.06 -10.98
CA GLY A 54 -2.66 -8.30 -10.96
C GLY A 54 -2.86 -6.84 -10.52
N VAL A 55 -3.91 -6.19 -11.03
CA VAL A 55 -4.25 -4.80 -10.66
C VAL A 55 -4.67 -4.70 -9.20
N PHE A 56 -5.44 -5.68 -8.72
CA PHE A 56 -5.89 -5.71 -7.33
C PHE A 56 -4.72 -5.90 -6.35
N ILE A 57 -3.86 -6.90 -6.60
CA ILE A 57 -2.73 -7.23 -5.72
C ILE A 57 -1.68 -6.10 -5.70
N GLU A 58 -1.51 -5.37 -6.81
CA GLU A 58 -0.63 -4.19 -6.83
C GLU A 58 -1.20 -3.03 -6.00
N ALA A 59 -2.52 -2.84 -6.00
CA ALA A 59 -3.17 -1.70 -5.36
C ALA A 59 -3.56 -1.93 -3.89
N TYR A 60 -3.81 -3.17 -3.47
CA TYR A 60 -4.36 -3.51 -2.16
C TYR A 60 -3.52 -4.56 -1.45
N LYS A 61 -3.47 -4.43 -0.11
CA LYS A 61 -2.86 -5.41 0.80
C LYS A 61 -3.96 -5.98 1.69
N CYS A 62 -3.91 -7.29 1.97
CA CYS A 62 -4.86 -7.92 2.88
C CYS A 62 -4.66 -7.38 4.30
N ALA A 63 -5.74 -6.97 4.96
CA ALA A 63 -5.74 -6.33 6.28
C ALA A 63 -6.79 -6.97 7.21
N ASP A 64 -6.98 -8.29 7.07
CA ASP A 64 -8.04 -9.05 7.75
C ASP A 64 -7.77 -9.12 9.26
N THR A 65 -6.51 -9.31 9.65
CA THR A 65 -6.10 -9.36 11.05
C THR A 65 -5.49 -8.05 11.53
N PHE A 66 -5.42 -7.91 12.85
CA PHE A 66 -4.66 -6.82 13.48
C PHE A 66 -3.18 -6.87 13.10
N THR A 67 -2.59 -8.07 13.11
CA THR A 67 -1.19 -8.29 12.75
C THR A 67 -0.91 -7.96 11.29
N ASP A 68 -1.84 -8.24 10.36
CA ASP A 68 -1.73 -7.81 8.95
C ASP A 68 -1.58 -6.29 8.84
N ARG A 69 -2.37 -5.53 9.60
CA ARG A 69 -2.31 -4.06 9.60
C ARG A 69 -0.96 -3.55 10.10
N LEU A 70 -0.38 -4.21 11.11
CA LEU A 70 0.97 -3.88 11.61
C LEU A 70 2.05 -4.19 10.55
N HIS A 71 1.95 -5.34 9.87
CA HIS A 71 2.87 -5.71 8.79
C HIS A 71 2.77 -4.73 7.60
N ILE A 72 1.55 -4.30 7.23
CA ILE A 72 1.32 -3.28 6.21
C ILE A 72 2.02 -1.97 6.61
N GLU A 73 1.79 -1.51 7.84
CA GLU A 73 2.38 -0.26 8.33
C GLU A 73 3.90 -0.32 8.35
N LEU A 74 4.48 -1.41 8.84
CA LEU A 74 5.93 -1.64 8.85
C LEU A 74 6.50 -1.62 7.43
N SER A 75 5.85 -2.30 6.48
CA SER A 75 6.26 -2.34 5.09
C SER A 75 6.27 -0.95 4.46
N GLU A 76 5.21 -0.16 4.65
CA GLU A 76 5.11 1.20 4.10
C GLU A 76 6.12 2.15 4.72
N LEU A 77 6.32 2.06 6.03
CA LEU A 77 7.30 2.88 6.73
C LEU A 77 8.74 2.54 6.29
N THR A 78 9.04 1.25 6.12
CA THR A 78 10.34 0.78 5.62
C THR A 78 10.60 1.28 4.20
N GLU A 79 9.62 1.18 3.30
CA GLU A 79 9.78 1.70 1.93
C GLU A 79 10.02 3.22 1.90
N ARG A 80 9.34 3.98 2.76
CA ARG A 80 9.56 5.43 2.90
C ARG A 80 10.94 5.73 3.48
N LEU A 81 11.39 4.95 4.46
CA LEU A 81 12.72 5.07 5.06
C LEU A 81 13.81 4.78 4.02
N ASP A 82 13.66 3.73 3.22
CA ASP A 82 14.61 3.37 2.17
C ASP A 82 14.72 4.48 1.11
N LYS A 83 13.59 5.04 0.68
CA LYS A 83 13.56 6.19 -0.25
C LYS A 83 14.27 7.41 0.33
N LEU A 84 14.03 7.72 1.61
CA LEU A 84 14.67 8.84 2.29
C LEU A 84 16.18 8.60 2.47
N SER A 85 16.58 7.40 2.90
CA SER A 85 17.98 6.99 3.06
C SER A 85 18.73 7.07 1.73
N ASN A 86 18.15 6.53 0.66
CA ASN A 86 18.71 6.62 -0.70
C ASN A 86 18.88 8.07 -1.15
N PHE A 87 17.92 8.95 -0.84
CA PHE A 87 18.05 10.37 -1.15
C PHE A 87 19.17 11.03 -0.32
N ILE A 88 19.24 10.79 0.99
CA ILE A 88 20.29 11.31 1.88
C ILE A 88 21.69 10.91 1.41
N ASN A 89 21.84 9.71 0.86
CA ASN A 89 23.10 9.18 0.33
C ASN A 89 23.43 9.65 -1.09
N SER A 90 22.53 10.37 -1.76
CA SER A 90 22.73 10.86 -3.13
C SER A 90 23.51 12.18 -3.17
N ASP A 91 24.13 12.49 -4.31
CA ASP A 91 24.83 13.77 -4.49
C ASP A 91 23.90 14.99 -4.42
N MET A 92 22.64 14.86 -4.84
CA MET A 92 21.63 15.93 -4.77
C MET A 92 21.38 16.41 -3.33
N PHE A 93 21.60 15.54 -2.34
CA PHE A 93 21.44 15.91 -0.93
C PHE A 93 22.41 17.01 -0.50
N LYS A 94 23.61 17.05 -1.10
CA LYS A 94 24.65 18.05 -0.78
C LYS A 94 24.22 19.47 -1.16
N GLU A 95 23.33 19.60 -2.13
CA GLU A 95 22.80 20.88 -2.61
C GLU A 95 21.68 21.45 -1.73
N ILE A 96 21.12 20.62 -0.83
CA ILE A 96 20.09 21.03 0.11
C ILE A 96 20.70 21.86 1.24
N SER A 97 20.00 22.90 1.71
CA SER A 97 20.43 23.71 2.86
C SER A 97 20.69 22.84 4.11
N VAL A 98 21.73 23.14 4.87
CA VAL A 98 22.17 22.37 6.05
C VAL A 98 21.02 22.11 7.05
N GLY A 99 20.17 23.10 7.33
CA GLY A 99 19.02 22.93 8.22
C GLY A 99 18.06 21.82 7.78
N LYS A 100 17.72 21.78 6.48
CA LYS A 100 16.88 20.72 5.90
C LYS A 100 17.59 19.37 5.90
N GLN A 101 18.90 19.34 5.65
CA GLN A 101 19.68 18.10 5.74
C GLN A 101 19.61 17.49 7.14
N MET A 102 19.77 18.31 8.19
CA MET A 102 19.67 17.86 9.58
C MET A 102 18.28 17.27 9.89
N LEU A 103 17.21 17.98 9.51
CA LEU A 103 15.83 17.50 9.70
C LEU A 103 15.55 16.18 8.95
N MET A 104 16.05 16.02 7.74
CA MET A 104 15.88 14.77 6.97
C MET A 104 16.63 13.59 7.61
N LYS A 105 17.83 13.83 8.15
CA LYS A 105 18.58 12.81 8.91
C LYS A 105 17.86 12.42 10.19
N GLU A 106 17.38 13.41 10.96
CA GLU A 106 16.58 13.17 12.16
C GLU A 106 15.30 12.39 11.83
N GLN A 107 14.59 12.77 10.77
CA GLN A 107 13.44 12.03 10.27
C GLN A 107 13.79 10.57 9.98
N SER A 108 14.92 10.30 9.31
CA SER A 108 15.33 8.92 9.02
C SER A 108 15.61 8.09 10.28
N VAL A 109 16.20 8.69 11.32
CA VAL A 109 16.45 8.05 12.62
C VAL A 109 15.13 7.69 13.30
N VAL A 110 14.21 8.66 13.43
CA VAL A 110 12.92 8.43 14.09
C VAL A 110 12.07 7.39 13.34
N MET A 111 12.12 7.38 12.01
CA MET A 111 11.45 6.35 11.20
C MET A 111 12.04 4.95 11.44
N ALA A 112 13.37 4.83 11.56
CA ALA A 112 14.02 3.56 11.87
C ALA A 112 13.67 3.05 13.28
N GLU A 113 13.61 3.94 14.26
CA GLU A 113 13.13 3.62 15.61
C GLU A 113 11.68 3.15 15.59
N TYR A 114 10.81 3.82 14.81
CA TYR A 114 9.43 3.41 14.69
C TYR A 114 9.28 2.03 14.01
N CYS A 115 10.05 1.73 12.97
CA CYS A 115 10.13 0.37 12.40
C CYS A 115 10.50 -0.67 13.47
N ASN A 116 11.46 -0.36 14.35
CA ASN A 116 11.87 -1.27 15.42
C ASN A 116 10.75 -1.49 16.46
N LEU A 117 9.99 -0.45 16.78
CA LEU A 117 8.82 -0.58 17.66
C LEU A 117 7.72 -1.45 17.03
N LEU A 118 7.44 -1.28 15.74
CA LEU A 118 6.48 -2.12 15.01
C LEU A 118 6.91 -3.59 15.00
N LYS A 119 8.20 -3.88 14.73
CA LYS A 119 8.74 -5.25 14.78
C LYS A 119 8.55 -5.89 16.15
N LYS A 120 8.80 -5.14 17.24
CA LYS A 120 8.57 -5.61 18.61
C LYS A 120 7.09 -5.90 18.88
N ARG A 121 6.19 -5.01 18.46
CA ARG A 121 4.74 -5.19 18.60
C ARG A 121 4.27 -6.46 17.87
N ILE A 122 4.68 -6.63 16.62
CA ILE A 122 4.36 -7.82 15.82
C ILE A 122 4.81 -9.10 16.52
N SER A 123 6.06 -9.13 17.02
CA SER A 123 6.60 -10.32 17.71
C SER A 123 5.76 -10.69 18.94
N LEU A 124 5.31 -9.71 19.72
CA LEU A 124 4.48 -9.94 20.92
C LEU A 124 3.07 -10.44 20.59
N GLU A 125 2.51 -10.08 19.44
CA GLU A 125 1.19 -10.56 18.99
C GLU A 125 1.28 -11.97 18.39
N GLU A 126 2.38 -12.31 17.72
CA GLU A 126 2.58 -13.62 17.09
C GLU A 126 3.00 -14.72 18.09
N GLU A 127 3.46 -14.36 19.29
CA GLU A 127 3.79 -15.28 20.38
C GLU A 127 2.56 -15.76 21.19
N GLN A 128 1.37 -15.22 20.95
CA GLN A 128 0.12 -15.55 21.65
C GLN A 128 -0.73 -16.60 20.91
#